data_AF-A0A9N8KCS0-F1
#
_entry.id   AF-A0A9N8KCS0-F1
#
_cell.length_a   1.000
_cell.length_b   1.000
_cell.length_c   1.000
_cell.angle_alpha   90.00
_cell.angle_beta   90.00
_cell.angle_gamma   90.00
#
_symmetry.space_group_name_H-M   'P 1'
#
loop_
_entity.id
_entity.type
_entity.pdbx_description
1 polymer ?
#
loop_
_entity_poly.entity_id
_entity_poly.type
_entity_poly.pdbx_seq_one_letter_code
_entity_poly.pdbx_strand_id
1 'polypeptide(L)'
;MCKHCNVEFDVTDNAEEDCQYPDEIDWDGDFWADHDEDCHGKIDLDLADEYPEGFIWTCCKENGEGEGCQIGPHEVDETYKPKEVKKRRL
;
A
#
# COMPACT_ATOMS: atom_id res chain seq x y z
N MET A 1 0.93 13.02 3.83
CA MET A 1 0.82 11.79 3.03
C MET A 1 -0.15 10.87 3.76
N CYS A 2 -1.08 10.25 3.03
CA CYS A 2 -1.98 9.24 3.58
C CYS A 2 -1.18 7.95 3.86
N LYS A 3 -1.36 7.33 5.03
CA LYS A 3 -0.69 6.07 5.39
C LYS A 3 -1.18 4.86 4.58
N HIS A 4 -2.35 4.98 3.96
CA HIS A 4 -2.98 3.88 3.20
C HIS A 4 -2.71 3.96 1.70
N CYS A 5 -3.04 5.10 1.07
CA CYS A 5 -2.90 5.27 -0.38
C CYS A 5 -1.63 6.03 -0.81
N ASN A 6 -0.83 6.51 0.15
CA ASN A 6 0.42 7.25 -0.10
C ASN A 6 0.26 8.51 -1.00
N VAL A 7 -0.93 9.14 -0.96
CA VAL A 7 -1.25 10.39 -1.66
C VAL A 7 -1.21 11.59 -0.69
N GLU A 8 -0.84 12.77 -1.19
CA GLU A 8 -0.91 14.03 -0.44
C GLU A 8 -2.36 14.51 -0.35
N PHE A 9 -2.82 14.89 0.85
CA PHE A 9 -4.19 15.33 1.09
C PHE A 9 -4.24 16.51 2.06
N ASP A 10 -5.33 17.28 2.01
CA ASP A 10 -5.58 18.40 2.93
C ASP A 10 -6.44 17.92 4.11
N VAL A 11 -5.93 18.05 5.33
CA VAL A 11 -6.66 17.62 6.55
C VAL A 11 -7.94 18.44 6.81
N THR A 12 -8.09 19.60 6.17
CA THR A 12 -9.27 20.47 6.26
C THR A 12 -10.31 20.18 5.17
N ASP A 13 -9.94 19.40 4.15
CA ASP A 13 -10.76 18.95 3.02
C ASP A 13 -10.56 17.42 2.86
N ASN A 14 -11.13 16.66 3.80
CA ASN A 14 -10.99 15.21 3.91
C ASN A 14 -12.32 14.58 4.35
N ALA A 15 -13.15 14.24 3.37
CA ALA A 15 -14.43 13.59 3.55
C ALA A 15 -14.27 12.10 3.88
N GLU A 16 -15.37 11.49 4.33
CA GLU A 16 -15.42 10.07 4.70
C GLU A 16 -15.19 9.09 3.53
N GLU A 17 -15.20 9.56 2.28
CA GLU A 17 -15.02 8.75 1.08
C GLU A 17 -13.81 9.17 0.21
N ASP A 18 -12.95 10.07 0.71
CA ASP A 18 -11.85 10.62 -0.10
C ASP A 18 -10.65 9.67 -0.27
N CYS A 19 -10.54 8.64 0.57
CA CYS A 19 -9.49 7.63 0.48
C CYS A 19 -10.08 6.26 0.14
N GLN A 20 -9.71 5.73 -1.02
CA GLN A 20 -9.84 4.31 -1.35
C GLN A 20 -8.51 3.61 -1.05
N TYR A 21 -8.56 2.47 -0.38
CA TYR A 21 -7.35 1.75 0.00
C TYR A 21 -7.55 0.23 0.16
N PRO A 22 -6.48 -0.56 0.02
CA PRO A 22 -6.48 -1.96 0.38
C PRO A 22 -6.27 -2.18 1.89
N ASP A 23 -6.66 -3.34 2.39
CA ASP A 23 -6.48 -3.74 3.80
C ASP A 23 -5.19 -4.60 3.96
N GLU A 24 -5.25 -5.72 4.68
CA GLU A 24 -4.11 -6.63 4.83
C GLU A 24 -3.89 -7.55 3.62
N ILE A 25 -2.66 -8.03 3.43
CA ILE A 25 -2.31 -9.04 2.43
C ILE A 25 -2.59 -10.45 2.96
N ASP A 26 -3.16 -11.28 2.10
CA ASP A 26 -3.44 -12.69 2.35
C ASP A 26 -2.19 -13.55 2.13
N TRP A 27 -1.36 -13.66 3.17
CA TRP A 27 -0.13 -14.48 3.15
C TRP A 27 -0.37 -15.99 3.18
N ASP A 28 -1.61 -16.42 3.45
CA ASP A 28 -2.00 -17.84 3.47
C ASP A 28 -2.48 -18.32 2.08
N GLY A 29 -2.39 -17.45 1.07
CA GLY A 29 -2.78 -17.74 -0.30
C GLY A 29 -1.91 -18.82 -0.96
N ASP A 30 -2.55 -19.64 -1.79
CA ASP A 30 -1.93 -20.78 -2.49
C ASP A 30 -0.87 -20.35 -3.53
N PHE A 31 -0.82 -19.07 -3.92
CA PHE A 31 0.11 -18.55 -4.92
C PHE A 31 1.58 -18.83 -4.56
N TRP A 32 1.92 -18.74 -3.27
CA TRP A 32 3.27 -18.94 -2.78
C TRP A 32 3.54 -20.34 -2.25
N ALA A 33 2.62 -21.30 -2.40
CA ALA A 33 2.73 -22.63 -1.80
C ALA A 33 3.97 -23.41 -2.27
N ASP A 34 4.43 -23.16 -3.51
CA ASP A 34 5.63 -23.76 -4.09
C ASP A 34 6.90 -22.91 -3.89
N HIS A 35 6.81 -21.74 -3.25
CA HIS A 35 7.95 -20.85 -3.03
C HIS A 35 8.78 -21.32 -1.84
N ASP A 36 10.00 -21.79 -2.11
CA ASP A 36 10.98 -22.15 -1.09
C ASP A 36 11.87 -20.95 -0.75
N GLU A 37 11.71 -20.38 0.45
CA GLU A 37 12.44 -19.19 0.89
C GLU A 37 13.97 -19.41 1.04
N ASP A 38 14.43 -20.65 1.26
CA ASP A 38 15.86 -20.99 1.32
C ASP A 38 16.51 -20.95 -0.08
N CYS A 39 15.72 -21.20 -1.12
CA CYS A 39 16.17 -21.17 -2.52
C CYS A 39 15.93 -19.81 -3.20
N HIS A 40 14.76 -19.20 -2.94
CA HIS A 40 14.25 -18.05 -3.68
C HIS A 40 14.25 -16.75 -2.86
N GLY A 41 14.60 -16.83 -1.57
CA GLY A 41 14.56 -15.68 -0.65
C GLY A 41 13.19 -15.50 -0.01
N LYS A 42 13.13 -14.59 0.96
CA LYS A 42 11.92 -14.35 1.74
C LYS A 42 10.79 -13.80 0.87
N ILE A 43 9.56 -14.25 1.13
CA ILE A 43 8.38 -13.62 0.55
C ILE A 43 8.05 -12.34 1.35
N ASP A 44 8.23 -11.19 0.73
CA ASP A 44 7.87 -9.89 1.28
C ASP A 44 7.45 -8.89 0.20
N LEU A 45 7.17 -7.65 0.61
CA LEU A 45 6.65 -6.60 -0.27
C LEU A 45 7.64 -6.18 -1.37
N ASP A 46 8.92 -6.54 -1.29
CA ASP A 46 9.86 -6.24 -2.38
C ASP A 46 9.54 -7.05 -3.65
N LEU A 47 8.85 -8.18 -3.52
CA LEU A 47 8.37 -9.00 -4.64
C LEU A 47 7.06 -8.48 -5.25
N ALA A 48 6.39 -7.49 -4.63
CA ALA A 48 5.09 -6.99 -5.10
C ALA A 48 5.15 -6.29 -6.46
N ASP A 49 6.30 -5.75 -6.85
CA ASP A 49 6.51 -5.17 -8.18
C ASP A 49 6.69 -6.26 -9.27
N GLU A 50 7.29 -7.40 -8.91
CA GLU A 50 7.59 -8.49 -9.84
C GLU A 50 6.44 -9.50 -9.98
N TYR A 51 5.72 -9.76 -8.88
CA TYR A 51 4.63 -10.72 -8.78
C TYR A 51 3.39 -10.13 -8.11
N PRO A 52 2.81 -9.04 -8.64
CA PRO A 52 1.68 -8.36 -8.01
C PRO A 52 0.45 -9.26 -7.85
N GLU A 53 0.28 -10.27 -8.72
CA GLU A 53 -0.77 -11.28 -8.63
C GLU A 53 -0.68 -12.17 -7.37
N GLY A 54 0.49 -12.26 -6.76
CA GLY A 54 0.72 -13.02 -5.53
C GLY A 54 0.35 -12.27 -4.25
N PHE A 55 0.05 -10.97 -4.34
CA PHE A 55 -0.29 -10.14 -3.19
C PHE A 55 -1.79 -9.85 -3.20
N ILE A 56 -2.58 -10.79 -2.67
CA ILE A 56 -4.03 -10.68 -2.67
C ILE A 56 -4.49 -9.94 -1.42
N TRP A 57 -5.34 -8.92 -1.58
CA TRP A 57 -5.94 -8.20 -0.46
C TRP A 57 -7.02 -9.02 0.23
N THR A 58 -7.00 -9.09 1.56
CA THR A 58 -7.99 -9.85 2.34
C THR A 58 -9.42 -9.32 2.19
N CYS A 59 -9.56 -8.01 1.95
CA CYS A 59 -10.84 -7.30 1.92
C CYS A 59 -11.67 -7.50 0.64
N CYS A 60 -11.04 -7.54 -0.54
CA CYS A 60 -11.74 -7.69 -1.83
C CYS A 60 -11.26 -8.87 -2.66
N LYS A 61 -10.18 -9.55 -2.25
CA LYS A 61 -9.52 -10.60 -3.04
C LYS A 61 -9.01 -10.11 -4.41
N GLU A 62 -8.80 -8.81 -4.55
CA GLU A 62 -8.08 -8.22 -5.67
C GLU A 62 -6.57 -8.38 -5.46
N ASN A 63 -5.79 -8.35 -6.54
CA ASN A 63 -4.33 -8.47 -6.47
C ASN A 63 -3.66 -7.14 -6.06
N GLY A 64 -2.33 -7.15 -5.94
CA GLY A 64 -1.55 -6.01 -5.45
C GLY A 64 -1.58 -4.77 -6.34
N GLU A 65 -2.08 -4.89 -7.57
CA GLU A 65 -2.32 -3.76 -8.48
C GLU A 65 -3.66 -3.07 -8.24
N GLY A 66 -4.54 -3.72 -7.47
CA GLY A 66 -5.84 -3.20 -7.10
C GLY A 66 -5.78 -1.98 -6.19
N GLU A 67 -6.66 -1.01 -6.41
CA GLU A 67 -6.80 0.18 -5.55
C GLU A 67 -7.36 -0.18 -4.16
N GLY A 68 -7.85 -1.41 -3.99
CA GLY A 68 -8.51 -1.88 -2.78
C GLY A 68 -9.99 -1.48 -2.74
N CYS A 69 -10.73 -2.00 -1.77
CA CYS A 69 -12.18 -1.77 -1.66
C CYS A 69 -12.60 -1.03 -0.39
N GLN A 70 -11.66 -0.73 0.50
CA GLN A 70 -11.97 0.06 1.69
C GLN A 70 -12.10 1.52 1.29
N ILE A 71 -13.07 2.20 1.89
CA ILE A 71 -13.37 3.61 1.65
C ILE A 71 -13.43 4.29 3.01
N GLY A 72 -12.72 5.40 3.15
CA GLY A 72 -12.61 6.14 4.40
C GLY A 72 -11.99 7.53 4.19
N PRO A 73 -11.86 8.33 5.25
CA PRO A 73 -11.03 9.53 5.20
C PRO A 73 -9.55 9.15 5.09
N HIS A 74 -8.75 10.03 4.49
CA HIS A 74 -7.30 9.89 4.53
C HIS A 74 -6.79 9.95 5.98
N GLU A 75 -5.84 9.09 6.31
CA GLU A 75 -5.20 9.05 7.62
C GLU A 75 -3.73 9.47 7.50
N VAL A 76 -3.28 10.36 8.38
CA VAL A 76 -1.91 10.89 8.33
C VAL A 76 -0.92 9.78 8.67
N ASP A 77 0.09 9.60 7.81
CA ASP A 77 1.29 8.85 8.17
C ASP A 77 2.19 9.71 9.08
N GLU A 78 2.17 9.42 10.39
CA GLU A 78 3.00 10.10 11.39
C GLU A 78 4.51 9.88 11.20
N THR A 79 4.89 8.87 10.41
CA THR A 79 6.28 8.54 10.12
C THR A 79 6.82 9.25 8.87
N TYR A 80 5.94 9.84 8.06
CA TYR A 80 6.30 10.53 6.83
C TYR A 80 7.16 11.77 7.12
N LYS A 81 8.42 11.73 6.66
CA LYS A 81 9.34 12.87 6.72
C LYS A 81 9.38 13.56 5.35
N PRO A 82 8.82 14.78 5.20
CA PRO A 82 8.86 15.48 3.93
C PRO A 82 10.32 15.72 3.52
N LYS A 83 10.66 15.44 2.26
CA LYS A 83 11.98 15.76 1.72
C LYS A 83 12.18 17.28 1.76
N GLU A 84 13.28 17.74 2.33
CA GLU A 84 13.59 19.17 2.40
C GLU A 84 13.62 19.79 0.99
N VAL A 85 12.64 20.64 0.70
CA VAL A 85 12.61 21.39 -0.57
C VAL A 85 13.66 22.49 -0.48
N LYS A 86 14.77 22.35 -1.22
CA LYS A 86 15.80 23.40 -1.33
C LYS A 86 15.17 24.65 -1.95
N LYS A 87 14.75 25.60 -1.10
CA LYS A 87 14.25 26.91 -1.55
C LYS A 87 15.34 27.60 -2.35
N ARG A 88 15.16 27.70 -3.67
CA ARG A 88 15.96 28.60 -4.51
C ARG A 88 15.61 30.03 -4.07
N ARG A 89 16.56 30.70 -3.40
CA ARG A 89 16.49 32.13 -3.13
C ARG A 89 16.38 32.86 -4.48
N LEU A 90 15.30 33.62 -4.66
CA LEU A 90 15.14 34.63 -5.70
C LEU A 90 16.08 35.81 -5.45
#